data_AF-A0A257HAF9-F1
#
_entry.id   AF-A0A257HAF9-F1
#
_cell.length_a   1.000
_cell.length_b   1.000
_cell.length_c   1.000
_cell.angle_alpha   90.00
_cell.angle_beta   90.00
_cell.angle_gamma   90.00
#
_symmetry.space_group_name_H-M   'P 1'
#
loop_
_entity.id
_entity.type
_entity.pdbx_description
1 polymer ?
#
loop_
_entity_poly.entity_id
_entity_poly.type
_entity_poly.pdbx_seq_one_letter_code
_entity_poly.pdbx_strand_id
1 'polypeptide(L)' 'MRYYILTSGLLFFSLVAVHAFRLVVEGWGPLHHPIFLVTTATSAAMAVWAGFAYRKAKAIP' A
#
# COMPACT_ATOMS: atom_id res chain seq x y z
N MET A 1 -17.46 8.71 -3.44
CA MET A 1 -16.08 8.44 -3.92
C MET A 1 -15.00 8.57 -2.84
N ARG A 2 -15.02 9.60 -1.99
CA ARG A 2 -13.96 9.81 -0.97
C ARG A 2 -13.78 8.63 0.02
N TYR A 3 -14.86 8.05 0.51
CA TYR A 3 -14.78 6.87 1.39
C TYR A 3 -14.21 5.65 0.67
N TYR A 4 -14.55 5.45 -0.61
CA TYR A 4 -13.96 4.38 -1.41
C TYR A 4 -12.44 4.53 -1.54
N ILE A 5 -11.96 5.75 -1.83
CA ILE A 5 -10.51 6.05 -1.89
C ILE A 5 -9.85 5.78 -0.54
N LEU A 6 -10.49 6.20 0.57
CA LEU A 6 -9.97 5.99 1.91
C LEU A 6 -9.87 4.49 2.25
N THR A 7 -10.94 3.73 2.03
CA THR A 7 -10.97 2.30 2.31
C THR A 7 -9.96 1.54 1.46
N SER A 8 -9.87 1.84 0.16
CA SER A 8 -8.86 1.24 -0.72
C SER A 8 -7.44 1.60 -0.27
N GLY A 9 -7.20 2.86 0.13
CA GLY A 9 -5.92 3.29 0.67
C GLY A 9 -5.52 2.54 1.94
N LEU A 10 -6.46 2.38 2.89
CA LEU A 10 -6.24 1.60 4.11
C LEU A 10 -5.95 0.13 3.82
N LEU A 11 -6.62 -0.46 2.83
CA LEU A 11 -6.39 -1.84 2.42
C LEU A 11 -4.98 -2.02 1.86
N PHE A 12 -4.56 -1.17 0.91
CA PHE A 12 -3.20 -1.26 0.35
C PHE A 12 -2.12 -0.92 1.38
N PHE A 13 -2.36 0.03 2.27
CA PHE A 13 -1.46 0.32 3.38
C PHE A 13 -1.30 -0.90 4.30
N SER A 14 -2.40 -1.58 4.63
CA SER A 14 -2.38 -2.81 5.42
C SER A 14 -1.56 -3.92 4.74
N LEU A 15 -1.67 -4.06 3.41
CA LEU A 15 -0.85 -5.01 2.66
C LEU A 15 0.65 -4.68 2.76
N VAL A 16 1.04 -3.40 2.64
CA VAL A 16 2.43 -2.98 2.84
C VAL A 16 2.91 -3.31 4.26
N ALA A 17 2.07 -3.06 5.28
CA ALA A 17 2.38 -3.40 6.66
C ALA A 17 2.59 -4.90 6.86
N VAL A 18 1.79 -5.75 6.21
CA VAL A 18 1.98 -7.22 6.22
C VAL A 18 3.30 -7.61 5.54
N HIS A 19 3.64 -7.01 4.40
CA HIS A 19 4.94 -7.26 3.74
C HIS A 19 6.12 -6.84 4.62
N ALA A 20 6.01 -5.69 5.30
CA ALA A 20 7.03 -5.22 6.24
C ALA A 20 7.16 -6.16 7.46
N PHE A 21 6.03 -6.59 8.04
CA PHE A 21 6.03 -7.58 9.11
C PHE A 21 6.68 -8.89 8.68
N ARG A 22 6.40 -9.33 7.45
CA ARG A 22 7.01 -10.53 6.88
C ARG A 22 8.53 -10.40 6.76
N LEU A 23 9.07 -9.22 6.39
CA LEU A 23 10.51 -8.97 6.40
C LEU A 23 11.11 -9.02 7.81
N VAL A 24 10.37 -8.63 8.84
CA VAL A 24 10.82 -8.74 10.24
C VAL A 24 10.90 -10.20 10.67
N VAL A 25 9.94 -11.04 10.27
CA VAL A 25 9.86 -12.45 10.68
C VAL A 25 10.77 -13.36 9.85
N GLU A 26 10.82 -13.17 8.54
CA GLU A 26 11.59 -14.02 7.60
C GLU A 26 12.96 -13.43 7.22
N GLY A 27 13.29 -12.23 7.72
CA GLY A 27 14.52 -11.51 7.38
C GLY A 27 14.54 -11.03 5.92
N TRP A 28 15.69 -11.18 5.25
CA TRP A 28 15.88 -10.74 3.87
C TRP A 28 15.39 -11.75 2.81
N GLY A 29 15.00 -12.96 3.24
CA GLY A 29 14.53 -14.04 2.36
C GLY A 29 13.45 -13.62 1.35
N PRO A 30 12.37 -12.93 1.77
CA PRO A 30 11.30 -12.48 0.87
C PRO A 30 11.77 -11.63 -0.30
N LEU A 31 12.88 -10.88 -0.17
CA LEU A 31 13.39 -10.01 -1.23
C LEU A 31 13.95 -10.78 -2.43
N HIS A 32 14.28 -12.05 -2.27
CA HIS A 32 14.70 -12.91 -3.38
C HIS A 32 13.52 -13.42 -4.23
N HIS A 33 12.28 -13.19 -3.80
CA HIS A 33 11.09 -13.58 -4.54
C HIS A 33 10.55 -12.39 -5.36
N PRO A 34 10.56 -12.46 -6.71
CA PRO A 34 10.16 -11.34 -7.56
C PRO A 34 8.69 -10.94 -7.35
N ILE A 35 7.83 -11.92 -7.05
CA ILE A 35 6.42 -11.68 -6.76
C ILE A 35 6.26 -10.83 -5.50
N PHE A 36 7.07 -11.06 -4.46
CA PHE A 36 7.04 -10.27 -3.23
C PHE A 36 7.42 -8.81 -3.52
N LEU A 37 8.46 -8.59 -4.32
CA LEU A 37 8.89 -7.25 -4.71
C LEU A 37 7.79 -6.50 -5.49
N VAL A 38 7.21 -7.15 -6.50
CA VAL A 38 6.17 -6.54 -7.35
C VAL A 38 4.90 -6.22 -6.56
N THR A 39 4.44 -7.15 -5.73
CA THR A 39 3.23 -6.97 -4.91
C THR A 39 3.43 -5.92 -3.82
N THR A 40 4.61 -5.88 -3.19
CA THR A 40 4.98 -4.84 -2.22
C THR A 40 5.04 -3.46 -2.88
N ALA A 41 5.74 -3.34 -4.02
CA ALA A 41 5.86 -2.09 -4.75
C ALA A 41 4.50 -1.57 -5.24
N THR A 42 3.66 -2.46 -5.78
CA THR A 42 2.31 -2.12 -6.23
C THR A 42 1.44 -1.66 -5.06
N SER A 43 1.46 -2.39 -3.94
CA SER A 43 0.70 -2.02 -2.74
C SER A 43 1.14 -0.65 -2.20
N ALA A 44 2.44 -0.39 -2.17
CA ALA A 44 3.00 0.89 -1.74
C ALA A 44 2.59 2.03 -2.68
N ALA A 45 2.70 1.82 -4.00
CA ALA A 45 2.27 2.81 -4.99
C ALA A 45 0.79 3.14 -4.86
N MET A 46 -0.07 2.14 -4.65
CA MET A 46 -1.51 2.34 -4.47
C MET A 46 -1.86 3.05 -3.16
N ALA A 47 -1.16 2.75 -2.06
CA ALA A 47 -1.34 3.45 -0.79
C ALA A 47 -0.95 4.94 -0.93
N VAL A 48 0.16 5.23 -1.59
CA VAL A 48 0.62 6.60 -1.88
C VAL A 48 -0.36 7.34 -2.80
N TRP A 49 -0.81 6.71 -3.88
CA TRP A 49 -1.82 7.25 -4.78
C TRP A 49 -3.11 7.60 -4.04
N ALA A 50 -3.59 6.72 -3.16
CA ALA A 50 -4.81 6.96 -2.38
C ALA A 50 -4.67 8.19 -1.48
N GLY A 51 -3.49 8.42 -0.89
CA GLY A 51 -3.19 9.64 -0.12
C GLY A 51 -3.30 10.92 -0.98
N PHE A 52 -2.72 10.92 -2.18
CA PHE A 52 -2.85 12.04 -3.10
C PHE A 52 -4.29 12.24 -3.60
N ALA A 53 -4.98 11.16 -3.95
CA ALA A 53 -6.35 11.18 -4.43
C ALA A 53 -7.32 11.68 -3.35
N TYR A 54 -7.15 11.25 -2.10
CA TYR A 54 -7.97 11.70 -0.96
C TYR A 54 -7.79 13.20 -0.70
N ARG A 55 -6.56 13.71 -0.78
CA ARG A 55 -6.27 15.14 -0.66
C ARG A 55 -6.94 15.96 -1.77
N LYS A 56 -6.88 15.50 -3.02
CA LYS A 56 -7.57 16.14 -4.15
C LYS A 56 -9.10 16.08 -4.00
N ALA A 57 -9.65 14.95 -3.56
CA ALA A 57 -11.08 14.77 -3.35
C ALA A 57 -11.64 15.63 -2.20
N LYS A 58 -10.82 16.06 -1.24
CA LYS A 58 -11.20 17.02 -0.20
C LYS A 58 -11.21 18.47 -0.71
N ALA A 59 -10.44 18.77 -1.75
CA ALA A 59 -10.30 20.13 -2.29
C ALA A 59 -11.44 20.53 -3.27
N ILE A 60 -12.29 19.58 -3.66
CA ILE A 60 -13.48 19.84 -4.47
C ILE A 60 -14.66 20.00 -3.48
N PRO A 61 -15.27 21.19 -3.36
CA PRO A 61 -16.37 21.45 -2.43
C PRO A 61 -17.63 20.65 -2.77
#